data_AF-A0A395CWI3-F1
#
_entry.id   AF-A0A395CWI3-F1
#
_cell.length_a   1.000
_cell.length_b   1.000
_cell.length_c   1.000
_cell.angle_alpha   90.00
_cell.angle_beta   90.00
_cell.angle_gamma   90.00
#
_symmetry.space_group_name_H-M   'P 1'
#
loop_
_entity.id
_entity.type
_entity.pdbx_description
1 polymer ?
#
loop_
_entity_poly.entity_id
_entity_poly.type
_entity_poly.pdbx_seq_one_letter_code
_entity_poly.pdbx_strand_id
1 'polypeptide(L)'
;AGRLDLPPVLGSLATHVRSGIGGLEGRPLRAGDSLPVAGLRPPPAAPQTIHAPWLARSDEAMRVVLGPQDDFFTPEAVHTFLSARWTISPRSDRMAYGLSGARLAHPKGHDIVSDGVALGAIQVPGDGTPLVLMADRQPTGGYPKIANVIGVDIGRLAQLRPGDGVSFTAVSIEEAVAARRARGETTAQGVELAPLARTELSSEFLLSANLIGGVADATGS
;
A
#
# COMPACT_ATOMS: atom_id res chain seq x y z
N ALA A 1 4.19 -23.34 -3.46
CA ALA A 1 3.43 -22.12 -3.86
C ALA A 1 2.22 -22.53 -4.69
N GLY A 2 1.09 -21.81 -4.61
CA GLY A 2 -0.15 -22.07 -5.36
C GLY A 2 -0.94 -20.77 -5.59
N ARG A 3 -2.19 -20.88 -6.05
CA ARG A 3 -3.12 -19.75 -6.21
C ARG A 3 -4.38 -19.94 -5.36
N LEU A 4 -4.99 -18.84 -4.93
CA LEU A 4 -6.32 -18.90 -4.31
C LEU A 4 -7.33 -19.36 -5.36
N ASP A 5 -8.14 -20.36 -5.03
CA ASP A 5 -9.13 -20.98 -5.91
C ASP A 5 -10.54 -20.48 -5.58
N LEU A 6 -10.71 -19.17 -5.74
CA LEU A 6 -11.98 -18.47 -5.52
C LEU A 6 -12.58 -18.09 -6.88
N PRO A 7 -13.91 -18.06 -7.02
CA PRO A 7 -14.54 -17.62 -8.25
C PRO A 7 -14.26 -16.12 -8.48
N PRO A 8 -13.74 -15.72 -9.65
CA PRO A 8 -13.52 -14.31 -9.94
C PRO A 8 -14.85 -13.57 -10.12
N VAL A 9 -14.93 -12.37 -9.56
CA VAL A 9 -16.05 -11.43 -9.75
C VAL A 9 -15.52 -10.28 -10.59
N LEU A 10 -16.17 -10.01 -11.73
CA LEU A 10 -15.72 -9.02 -12.72
C LEU A 10 -14.25 -9.23 -13.16
N GLY A 11 -13.82 -10.49 -13.26
CA GLY A 11 -12.45 -10.85 -13.66
C GLY A 11 -11.38 -10.66 -12.58
N SER A 12 -11.75 -10.40 -11.32
CA SER A 12 -10.83 -10.18 -10.20
C SER A 12 -11.14 -11.06 -8.99
N LEU A 13 -10.12 -11.38 -8.20
CA LEU A 13 -10.26 -12.03 -6.88
C LEU A 13 -10.26 -11.01 -5.72
N ALA A 14 -10.08 -9.72 -6.00
CA ALA A 14 -10.05 -8.69 -4.97
C ALA A 14 -11.39 -8.60 -4.23
N THR A 15 -11.33 -8.33 -2.93
CA THR A 15 -12.50 -8.09 -2.09
C THR A 15 -12.79 -6.60 -2.03
N HIS A 16 -14.01 -6.21 -2.38
CA HIS A 16 -14.51 -4.85 -2.13
C HIS A 16 -15.58 -4.92 -1.05
N VAL A 17 -15.14 -4.68 0.19
CA VAL A 17 -15.93 -4.91 1.41
C VAL A 17 -17.21 -4.08 1.43
N ARG A 18 -17.16 -2.84 0.93
CA ARG A 18 -18.28 -1.89 0.99
C ARG A 18 -19.49 -2.35 0.18
N SER A 19 -19.27 -3.06 -0.94
CA SER A 19 -20.36 -3.61 -1.75
C SER A 19 -20.53 -5.13 -1.56
N GLY A 20 -19.73 -5.76 -0.71
CA GLY A 20 -19.82 -7.20 -0.44
C GLY A 20 -19.49 -8.08 -1.65
N ILE A 21 -18.55 -7.68 -2.50
CA ILE A 21 -18.20 -8.44 -3.73
C ILE A 21 -16.76 -8.95 -3.72
N GLY A 22 -16.55 -10.10 -4.37
CA GLY A 22 -15.24 -10.70 -4.59
C GLY A 22 -14.59 -11.30 -3.34
N GLY A 23 -13.40 -11.90 -3.49
CA GLY A 23 -12.73 -12.65 -2.43
C GLY A 23 -13.58 -13.76 -1.82
N LEU A 24 -13.45 -13.95 -0.51
CA LEU A 24 -14.26 -14.91 0.25
C LEU A 24 -15.53 -14.21 0.75
N GLU A 25 -16.66 -14.48 0.09
CA GLU A 25 -17.99 -13.96 0.47
C GLU A 25 -18.08 -12.42 0.56
N GLY A 26 -17.20 -11.67 -0.11
CA GLY A 26 -17.27 -10.21 -0.11
C GLY A 26 -16.88 -9.53 1.20
N ARG A 27 -16.28 -10.24 2.16
CA ARG A 27 -16.05 -9.77 3.54
C ARG A 27 -14.61 -10.00 4.02
N PRO A 28 -14.19 -9.32 5.10
CA PRO A 28 -12.97 -9.69 5.81
C PRO A 28 -13.01 -11.15 6.30
N LEU A 29 -11.83 -11.77 6.37
CA LEU A 29 -11.67 -13.10 6.93
C LEU A 29 -12.05 -13.13 8.41
N ARG A 30 -12.54 -14.28 8.86
CA ARG A 30 -12.95 -14.56 10.23
C ARG A 30 -12.40 -15.91 10.66
N ALA A 31 -12.31 -16.12 11.98
CA ALA A 31 -11.90 -17.40 12.52
C ALA A 31 -12.83 -18.52 12.01
N GLY A 32 -12.24 -19.62 11.54
CA GLY A 32 -12.95 -20.75 10.94
C GLY A 32 -13.08 -20.71 9.42
N ASP A 33 -12.77 -19.58 8.77
CA ASP A 33 -12.75 -19.52 7.31
C ASP A 33 -11.67 -20.46 6.73
N SER A 34 -12.00 -21.11 5.61
CA SER A 34 -11.08 -21.95 4.84
C SER A 34 -10.88 -21.35 3.45
N LEU A 35 -9.63 -21.11 3.06
CA LEU A 35 -9.29 -20.59 1.74
C LEU A 35 -8.89 -21.74 0.80
N PRO A 36 -9.66 -21.98 -0.27
CA PRO A 36 -9.30 -23.00 -1.25
C PRO A 36 -8.05 -22.56 -2.03
N VAL A 37 -7.16 -23.52 -2.29
CA VAL A 37 -5.89 -23.30 -3.01
C VAL A 37 -5.76 -24.33 -4.11
N ALA A 38 -5.44 -23.87 -5.32
CA ALA A 38 -5.19 -24.71 -6.48
C ALA A 38 -3.75 -24.57 -6.99
N GLY A 39 -3.31 -25.56 -7.78
CA GLY A 39 -2.00 -25.52 -8.45
C GLY A 39 -0.82 -25.53 -7.49
N LEU A 40 -0.91 -26.32 -6.41
CA LEU A 40 0.18 -26.47 -5.46
C LEU A 40 1.42 -27.03 -6.16
N ARG A 41 2.50 -26.25 -6.09
CA ARG A 41 3.85 -26.70 -6.44
C ARG A 41 4.53 -27.33 -5.23
N PRO A 42 5.34 -28.38 -5.44
CA PRO A 42 6.17 -28.95 -4.38
C PRO A 42 6.96 -27.84 -3.67
N PRO A 43 7.10 -27.89 -2.34
CA PRO A 43 7.97 -26.96 -1.64
C PRO A 43 9.42 -27.14 -2.11
N PRO A 44 10.26 -26.09 -2.08
CA PRO A 44 11.70 -26.25 -2.27
C PRO A 44 12.27 -27.18 -1.19
N ALA A 45 13.36 -27.90 -1.53
CA ALA A 45 13.98 -28.88 -0.63
C ALA A 45 14.55 -28.26 0.66
N ALA A 46 14.83 -26.96 0.65
CA ALA A 46 15.28 -26.19 1.80
C ALA A 46 14.49 -24.86 1.90
N PRO A 47 14.36 -24.29 3.11
CA PRO A 47 13.77 -22.96 3.29
C PRO A 47 14.53 -21.90 2.50
N GLN A 48 13.79 -20.97 1.88
CA GLN A 48 14.33 -19.86 1.10
C GLN A 48 13.83 -18.54 1.67
N THR A 49 14.61 -17.48 1.47
CA THR A 49 14.22 -16.10 1.75
C THR A 49 13.90 -15.36 0.45
N ILE A 50 12.93 -14.46 0.51
CA ILE A 50 12.54 -13.56 -0.58
C ILE A 50 13.46 -12.34 -0.49
N HIS A 51 14.32 -12.15 -1.48
CA HIS A 51 15.13 -10.95 -1.61
C HIS A 51 14.39 -9.93 -2.49
N ALA A 52 13.78 -8.93 -1.85
CA ALA A 52 12.96 -7.91 -2.49
C ALA A 52 13.28 -6.50 -1.94
N PRO A 53 14.49 -5.95 -2.19
CA PRO A 53 14.91 -4.66 -1.64
C PRO A 53 14.00 -3.49 -2.05
N TRP A 54 13.30 -3.60 -3.18
CA TRP A 54 12.34 -2.59 -3.64
C TRP A 54 11.04 -2.53 -2.82
N LEU A 55 10.83 -3.47 -1.88
CA LEU A 55 9.78 -3.43 -0.87
C LEU A 55 10.26 -2.81 0.46
N ALA A 56 11.54 -2.45 0.57
CA ALA A 56 12.07 -1.82 1.76
C ALA A 56 11.29 -0.54 2.08
N ARG A 57 11.04 -0.33 3.37
CA ARG A 57 10.44 0.92 3.85
C ARG A 57 11.49 2.02 3.73
N SER A 58 11.08 3.14 3.16
CA SER A 58 11.89 4.33 3.00
C SER A 58 11.10 5.49 3.60
N ASP A 59 11.79 6.38 4.31
CA ASP A 59 11.24 7.61 4.90
C ASP A 59 11.28 8.80 3.92
N GLU A 60 11.67 8.56 2.66
CA GLU A 60 11.65 9.59 1.61
C GLU A 60 10.24 10.14 1.39
N ALA A 61 10.15 11.40 0.97
CA ALA A 61 8.89 12.03 0.60
C ALA A 61 8.16 11.22 -0.50
N MET A 62 6.84 11.17 -0.41
CA MET A 62 5.98 10.61 -1.47
C MET A 62 6.00 11.55 -2.68
N ARG A 63 6.30 11.01 -3.86
CA ARG A 63 6.30 11.79 -5.09
C ARG A 63 4.88 12.03 -5.58
N VAL A 64 4.61 13.26 -5.98
CA VAL A 64 3.30 13.70 -6.47
C VAL A 64 3.44 14.51 -7.75
N VAL A 65 2.46 14.39 -8.64
CA VAL A 65 2.27 15.34 -9.74
C VAL A 65 1.22 16.34 -9.28
N LEU A 66 1.48 17.65 -9.41
CA LEU A 66 0.50 18.69 -9.04
C LEU A 66 -0.73 18.65 -9.96
N GLY A 67 -1.86 19.06 -9.40
CA GLY A 67 -3.13 19.17 -10.11
C GLY A 67 -3.95 17.88 -10.16
N PRO A 68 -5.01 17.85 -10.98
CA PRO A 68 -5.30 18.77 -12.10
C PRO A 68 -5.95 20.11 -11.72
N GLN A 69 -6.29 20.35 -10.44
CA GLN A 69 -6.87 21.62 -9.99
C GLN A 69 -5.96 22.33 -8.97
N ASP A 70 -4.64 22.26 -9.16
CA ASP A 70 -3.68 22.99 -8.33
C ASP A 70 -3.89 24.50 -8.44
N ASP A 71 -4.43 24.98 -9.56
CA ASP A 71 -4.82 26.37 -9.77
C ASP A 71 -5.99 26.84 -8.87
N PHE A 72 -6.67 25.94 -8.17
CA PHE A 72 -7.66 26.30 -7.13
C PHE A 72 -7.01 26.74 -5.83
N PHE A 73 -5.74 26.41 -5.62
CA PHE A 73 -5.01 26.65 -4.39
C PHE A 73 -4.09 27.86 -4.54
N THR A 74 -3.83 28.56 -3.43
CA THR A 74 -2.85 29.64 -3.46
C THR A 74 -1.44 29.07 -3.57
N PRO A 75 -0.46 29.85 -4.08
CA PRO A 75 0.94 29.43 -4.06
C PRO A 75 1.43 29.03 -2.66
N GLU A 76 0.95 29.69 -1.61
CA GLU A 76 1.26 29.39 -0.20
C GLU A 76 0.65 28.05 0.23
N ALA A 77 -0.55 27.71 -0.23
CA ALA A 77 -1.18 26.43 0.07
C ALA A 77 -0.42 25.27 -0.62
N VAL A 78 -0.02 25.44 -1.88
CA VAL A 78 0.84 24.47 -2.59
C VAL A 78 2.20 24.34 -1.90
N HIS A 79 2.82 25.46 -1.52
CA HIS A 79 4.07 25.45 -0.78
C HIS A 79 3.93 24.73 0.56
N THR A 80 2.89 25.03 1.34
CA THR A 80 2.59 24.38 2.62
C THR A 80 2.41 22.87 2.45
N PHE A 81 1.70 22.46 1.39
CA PHE A 81 1.51 21.04 1.08
C PHE A 81 2.83 20.29 0.84
N LEU A 82 3.75 20.89 0.10
CA LEU A 82 5.04 20.28 -0.26
C LEU A 82 6.12 20.40 0.83
N SER A 83 6.07 21.42 1.69
CA SER A 83 7.08 21.65 2.72
C SER A 83 6.73 21.06 4.09
N ALA A 84 5.44 20.83 4.37
CA ALA A 84 5.01 20.31 5.66
C ALA A 84 5.18 18.78 5.78
N ARG A 85 5.35 18.33 7.03
CA ARG A 85 5.13 16.93 7.42
C ARG A 85 3.69 16.76 7.89
N TRP A 86 2.96 15.87 7.24
CA TRP A 86 1.58 15.52 7.53
C TRP A 86 1.51 14.29 8.43
N THR A 87 0.45 14.16 9.22
CA THR A 87 0.21 12.96 10.05
C THR A 87 -0.98 12.17 9.54
N ILE A 88 -0.85 10.87 9.36
CA ILE A 88 -1.97 10.01 8.95
C ILE A 88 -3.05 10.01 10.03
N SER A 89 -4.27 10.38 9.63
CA SER A 89 -5.44 10.48 10.50
C SER A 89 -5.93 9.11 10.95
N PRO A 90 -6.49 8.97 12.18
CA PRO A 90 -7.15 7.74 12.63
C PRO A 90 -8.39 7.35 11.83
N ARG A 91 -8.97 8.26 11.04
CA ARG A 91 -10.11 7.97 10.15
C ARG A 91 -9.69 7.46 8.76
N SER A 92 -8.44 7.02 8.61
CA SER A 92 -7.90 6.52 7.34
C SER A 92 -8.24 5.05 7.13
N ASP A 93 -8.69 4.70 5.92
CA ASP A 93 -9.06 3.34 5.54
C ASP A 93 -8.72 3.05 4.06
N ARG A 94 -9.30 1.99 3.49
CA ARG A 94 -9.08 1.61 2.09
C ARG A 94 -9.69 2.57 1.06
N MET A 95 -10.60 3.46 1.48
CA MET A 95 -11.20 4.49 0.63
C MET A 95 -10.30 5.72 0.56
N ALA A 96 -9.83 6.22 1.71
CA ALA A 96 -9.00 7.41 1.75
C ALA A 96 -8.11 7.48 3.01
N TYR A 97 -6.94 8.09 2.86
CA TYR A 97 -6.06 8.48 3.96
C TYR A 97 -6.23 9.96 4.25
N GLY A 98 -6.65 10.30 5.48
CA GLY A 98 -6.75 11.68 5.91
C GLY A 98 -5.41 12.22 6.37
N LEU A 99 -5.05 13.42 5.94
CA LEU A 99 -3.80 14.08 6.31
C LEU A 99 -4.07 15.16 7.36
N SER A 100 -3.64 14.93 8.60
CA SER A 100 -3.73 15.91 9.67
C SER A 100 -2.55 16.87 9.59
N GLY A 101 -2.81 18.17 9.64
CA GLY A 101 -1.81 19.22 9.49
C GLY A 101 -2.44 20.59 9.27
N ALA A 102 -1.74 21.44 8.52
CA ALA A 102 -2.25 22.76 8.12
C ALA A 102 -3.51 22.62 7.25
N ARG A 103 -4.42 23.59 7.35
CA ARG A 103 -5.57 23.68 6.44
C ARG A 103 -5.14 24.41 5.16
N LEU A 104 -5.45 23.83 4.01
CA LEU A 104 -5.10 24.40 2.72
C LEU A 104 -6.26 25.26 2.18
N ALA A 105 -5.94 26.48 1.76
CA ALA A 105 -6.92 27.41 1.20
C ALA A 105 -7.11 27.17 -0.31
N HIS A 106 -8.37 27.19 -0.75
CA HIS A 106 -8.79 27.07 -2.15
C HIS A 106 -9.75 28.22 -2.53
N PRO A 107 -9.25 29.44 -2.81
CA PRO A 107 -10.11 30.62 -3.01
C PRO A 107 -11.09 30.53 -4.18
N LYS A 108 -10.85 29.63 -5.15
CA LYS A 108 -11.80 29.36 -6.25
C LYS A 108 -13.01 28.53 -5.83
N GLY A 109 -13.09 28.15 -4.55
CA GLY A 109 -14.13 27.32 -3.98
C GLY A 109 -13.66 25.90 -3.71
N HIS A 110 -14.48 25.15 -2.97
CA HIS A 110 -14.22 23.76 -2.62
C HIS A 110 -15.01 22.76 -3.46
N ASP A 111 -15.95 23.23 -4.28
CA ASP A 111 -16.74 22.38 -5.15
C ASP A 111 -16.33 22.58 -6.60
N ILE A 112 -16.16 21.48 -7.31
CA ILE A 112 -15.98 21.41 -8.76
C ILE A 112 -17.11 20.61 -9.39
N VAL A 113 -17.30 20.75 -10.70
CA VAL A 113 -18.09 19.78 -11.46
C VAL A 113 -17.47 18.40 -11.23
N SER A 114 -18.30 17.44 -10.81
CA SER A 114 -17.81 16.11 -10.47
C SER A 114 -17.02 15.51 -11.64
N ASP A 115 -15.79 15.09 -11.37
CA ASP A 115 -14.88 14.52 -12.37
C ASP A 115 -14.40 13.12 -11.94
N GLY A 116 -13.61 12.48 -12.80
CA GLY A 116 -13.02 11.18 -12.54
C GLY A 116 -11.90 11.25 -11.50
N VAL A 117 -11.86 10.25 -10.62
CA VAL A 117 -10.88 10.19 -9.52
C VAL A 117 -9.83 9.10 -9.75
N ALA A 118 -8.58 9.53 -9.92
CA ALA A 118 -7.42 8.64 -10.01
C ALA A 118 -6.98 8.10 -8.65
N LEU A 119 -6.32 6.94 -8.65
CA LEU A 119 -5.69 6.39 -7.44
C LEU A 119 -4.55 7.30 -7.02
N GLY A 120 -4.53 7.68 -5.74
CA GLY A 120 -3.56 8.63 -5.22
C GLY A 120 -3.96 10.10 -5.35
N ALA A 121 -5.14 10.40 -5.90
CA ALA A 121 -5.61 11.79 -6.00
C ALA A 121 -5.77 12.38 -4.59
N ILE A 122 -5.31 13.62 -4.40
CA ILE A 122 -5.33 14.31 -3.11
C ILE A 122 -6.39 15.39 -3.16
N GLN A 123 -7.59 15.05 -2.68
CA GLN A 123 -8.70 15.99 -2.60
C GLN A 123 -8.58 16.88 -1.37
N VAL A 124 -9.00 18.14 -1.51
CA VAL A 124 -9.11 19.07 -0.38
C VAL A 124 -10.55 19.58 -0.29
N PRO A 125 -11.38 19.03 0.61
CA PRO A 125 -12.76 19.48 0.83
C PRO A 125 -12.83 20.88 1.46
N GLY A 126 -14.04 21.37 1.73
CA GLY A 126 -14.29 22.69 2.30
C GLY A 126 -13.65 22.96 3.67
N ASP A 127 -13.30 21.91 4.42
CA ASP A 127 -12.57 22.04 5.69
C ASP A 127 -11.05 22.27 5.50
N GLY A 128 -10.55 22.22 4.27
CA GLY A 128 -9.14 22.43 3.93
C GLY A 128 -8.23 21.26 4.31
N THR A 129 -8.77 20.11 4.72
CA THR A 129 -7.99 18.95 5.18
C THR A 129 -7.75 17.98 4.02
N PRO A 130 -6.49 17.71 3.62
CA PRO A 130 -6.25 16.86 2.45
C PRO A 130 -6.60 15.39 2.69
N LEU A 131 -7.15 14.73 1.66
CA LEU A 131 -7.51 13.32 1.63
C LEU A 131 -6.86 12.63 0.44
N VAL A 132 -5.98 11.66 0.68
CA VAL A 132 -5.37 10.84 -0.38
C VAL A 132 -6.28 9.66 -0.69
N LEU A 133 -6.76 9.56 -1.92
CA LEU A 133 -7.77 8.58 -2.31
C LEU A 133 -7.14 7.24 -2.72
N MET A 134 -7.65 6.15 -2.14
CA MET A 134 -7.02 4.83 -2.12
C MET A 134 -7.75 3.81 -3.01
N ALA A 135 -7.51 2.52 -2.78
CA ALA A 135 -7.95 1.45 -3.66
C ALA A 135 -9.49 1.37 -3.80
N ASP A 136 -10.21 1.63 -2.71
CA ASP A 136 -11.68 1.53 -2.65
C ASP A 136 -12.36 2.91 -2.72
N ARG A 137 -11.64 3.92 -3.24
CA ARG A 137 -12.17 5.29 -3.45
C ARG A 137 -13.37 5.29 -4.40
N GLN A 138 -14.22 6.31 -4.25
CA GLN A 138 -15.29 6.60 -5.20
C GLN A 138 -14.73 6.87 -6.62
N PRO A 139 -15.46 6.49 -7.68
CA PRO A 139 -15.01 6.68 -9.06
C PRO A 139 -15.02 8.15 -9.49
N THR A 140 -15.90 8.96 -8.88
CA THR A 140 -16.06 10.39 -9.17
C THR A 140 -16.09 11.22 -7.90
N GLY A 141 -15.66 12.48 -7.96
CA GLY A 141 -15.70 13.36 -6.80
C GLY A 141 -15.81 14.84 -7.17
N GLY A 142 -16.38 15.62 -6.26
CA GLY A 142 -16.65 17.05 -6.45
C GLY A 142 -15.66 17.99 -5.77
N TYR A 143 -14.52 17.50 -5.27
CA TYR A 143 -13.53 18.33 -4.57
C TYR A 143 -12.28 18.59 -5.45
N PRO A 144 -11.68 19.80 -5.36
CA PRO A 144 -10.46 20.11 -6.09
C PRO A 144 -9.31 19.24 -5.60
N LYS A 145 -8.48 18.83 -6.56
CA LYS A 145 -7.33 17.94 -6.33
C LYS A 145 -6.05 18.76 -6.45
N ILE A 146 -5.34 18.91 -5.33
CA ILE A 146 -4.10 19.69 -5.27
C ILE A 146 -2.94 18.96 -5.96
N ALA A 147 -2.93 17.62 -5.87
CA ALA A 147 -1.92 16.77 -6.46
C ALA A 147 -2.41 15.32 -6.58
N ASN A 148 -1.61 14.47 -7.23
CA ASN A 148 -1.81 13.04 -7.35
C ASN A 148 -0.52 12.27 -7.01
N VAL A 149 -0.58 11.39 -6.01
CA VAL A 149 0.54 10.47 -5.67
C VAL A 149 0.83 9.55 -6.85
N ILE A 150 2.10 9.45 -7.24
CA ILE A 150 2.47 8.59 -8.37
C ILE A 150 2.30 7.12 -8.02
N GLY A 151 1.90 6.31 -9.01
CA GLY A 151 1.51 4.91 -8.77
C GLY A 151 2.56 4.04 -8.07
N VAL A 152 3.86 4.34 -8.26
CA VAL A 152 4.96 3.56 -7.65
C VAL A 152 5.15 3.81 -6.16
N ASP A 153 4.58 4.89 -5.63
CA ASP A 153 4.69 5.27 -4.21
C ASP A 153 3.42 4.88 -3.41
N ILE A 154 2.32 4.53 -4.08
CA ILE A 154 1.06 4.09 -3.44
C ILE A 154 1.28 2.91 -2.49
N GLY A 155 2.15 1.96 -2.86
CA GLY A 155 2.47 0.81 -2.02
C GLY A 155 3.16 1.21 -0.71
N ARG A 156 4.02 2.24 -0.73
CA ARG A 156 4.66 2.79 0.48
C ARG A 156 3.64 3.53 1.34
N LEU A 157 2.81 4.37 0.72
CA LEU A 157 1.74 5.09 1.42
C LEU A 157 0.78 4.13 2.14
N ALA A 158 0.38 3.02 1.49
CA ALA A 158 -0.55 2.04 2.06
C ALA A 158 0.02 1.23 3.25
N GLN A 159 1.32 1.38 3.55
CA GLN A 159 1.95 0.78 4.73
C GLN A 159 1.92 1.71 5.96
N LEU A 160 1.59 2.99 5.77
CA LEU A 160 1.52 3.95 6.87
C LEU A 160 0.28 3.69 7.73
N ARG A 161 0.44 3.94 9.03
CA ARG A 161 -0.59 3.76 10.06
C ARG A 161 -1.02 5.12 10.61
N PRO A 162 -2.20 5.20 11.24
CA PRO A 162 -2.57 6.37 12.03
C PRO A 162 -1.44 6.81 12.98
N GLY A 163 -1.10 8.09 12.94
CA GLY A 163 0.01 8.66 13.70
C GLY A 163 1.36 8.71 12.97
N ASP A 164 1.53 7.95 11.88
CA ASP A 164 2.74 8.01 11.07
C ASP A 164 2.84 9.35 10.32
N GLY A 165 4.06 9.83 10.14
CA GLY A 165 4.34 11.06 9.40
C GLY A 165 4.63 10.80 7.92
N VAL A 166 4.14 11.68 7.05
CA VAL A 166 4.37 11.64 5.59
C VAL A 166 4.65 13.04 5.06
N SER A 167 5.58 13.15 4.12
CA SER A 167 5.85 14.39 3.37
C SER A 167 5.70 14.13 1.87
N PHE A 168 5.57 15.20 1.09
CA PHE A 168 5.36 15.11 -0.35
C PHE A 168 6.41 15.92 -1.11
N THR A 169 6.82 15.42 -2.27
CA THR A 169 7.69 16.17 -3.20
C THR A 169 7.08 16.17 -4.59
N ALA A 170 7.03 17.34 -5.21
CA ALA A 170 6.55 17.45 -6.58
C ALA A 170 7.55 16.82 -7.56
N VAL A 171 7.01 16.13 -8.57
CA VAL A 171 7.74 15.58 -9.71
C VAL A 171 7.00 15.91 -11.00
N SER A 172 7.71 15.89 -12.11
CA SER A 172 7.12 16.03 -13.44
C SER A 172 6.36 14.77 -13.86
N ILE A 173 5.51 14.88 -14.88
CA ILE A 173 4.83 13.71 -15.46
C ILE A 173 5.85 12.76 -16.08
N GLU A 174 6.89 13.29 -16.73
CA GLU A 174 7.98 12.52 -17.33
C GLU A 174 8.72 11.71 -16.26
N GLU A 175 9.04 12.31 -15.12
CA GLU A 175 9.66 11.62 -13.97
C GLU A 175 8.74 10.53 -13.41
N ALA A 176 7.44 10.81 -13.29
CA ALA A 176 6.45 9.83 -12.83
C ALA A 176 6.35 8.63 -13.79
N VAL A 177 6.35 8.87 -15.10
CA VAL A 177 6.33 7.84 -16.14
C VAL A 177 7.62 7.02 -16.14
N ALA A 178 8.78 7.68 -16.02
CA ALA A 178 10.07 7.01 -15.93
C ALA A 178 10.14 6.11 -14.69
N ALA A 179 9.69 6.60 -13.53
CA ALA A 179 9.64 5.81 -12.30
C ALA A 179 8.71 4.59 -12.44
N ARG A 180 7.56 4.75 -13.11
CA ARG A 180 6.64 3.63 -13.39
C ARG A 180 7.30 2.58 -14.29
N ARG A 181 8.03 2.99 -15.33
CA ARG A 181 8.74 2.09 -16.23
C ARG A 181 9.81 1.29 -15.47
N ALA A 182 10.66 1.97 -14.70
CA ALA A 182 11.71 1.34 -13.90
C ALA A 182 11.15 0.33 -12.89
N ARG A 183 10.02 0.65 -12.23
CA ARG A 183 9.33 -0.29 -11.34
C ARG A 183 8.81 -1.52 -12.09
N GLY A 184 8.28 -1.34 -13.29
CA GLY A 184 7.83 -2.42 -14.16
C GLY A 184 8.97 -3.36 -14.54
N GLU A 185 10.11 -2.83 -14.95
CA GLU A 185 11.32 -3.59 -15.28
C GLU A 185 11.82 -4.40 -14.08
N THR A 186 11.89 -3.78 -12.89
CA THR A 186 12.28 -4.47 -11.65
C THR A 186 11.32 -5.61 -11.31
N THR A 187 10.01 -5.38 -11.43
CA THR A 187 9.00 -6.41 -11.12
C THR A 187 9.04 -7.57 -12.12
N ALA A 188 9.34 -7.29 -13.39
CA ALA A 188 9.44 -8.28 -14.45
C ALA A 188 10.66 -9.21 -14.28
N GLN A 189 11.74 -8.73 -13.63
CA GLN A 189 12.89 -9.57 -13.27
C GLN A 189 12.55 -10.64 -12.22
N GLY A 190 11.40 -10.50 -11.53
CA GLY A 190 10.94 -11.44 -10.52
C GLY A 190 11.59 -11.24 -9.16
N VAL A 191 11.27 -12.14 -8.23
CA VAL A 191 11.88 -12.14 -6.89
C VAL A 191 13.03 -13.13 -6.87
N GLU A 192 14.21 -12.67 -6.47
CA GLU A 192 15.33 -13.55 -6.17
C GLU A 192 15.04 -14.35 -4.88
N LEU A 193 15.28 -15.65 -4.94
CA LEU A 193 15.17 -16.56 -3.81
C LEU A 193 16.57 -17.00 -3.39
N ALA A 194 16.99 -16.62 -2.19
CA ALA A 194 18.25 -17.07 -1.62
C ALA A 194 18.00 -18.15 -0.56
N PRO A 195 18.94 -19.11 -0.36
CA PRO A 195 18.86 -20.04 0.76
C PRO A 195 18.70 -19.27 2.08
N LEU A 196 17.76 -19.70 2.93
CA LEU A 196 17.60 -19.09 4.24
C LEU A 196 18.77 -19.50 5.16
N ALA A 197 19.82 -18.68 5.19
CA ALA A 197 20.91 -18.82 6.15
C ALA A 197 20.53 -18.07 7.44
N ARG A 198 20.11 -18.79 8.47
CA ARG A 198 19.94 -18.20 9.82
C ARG A 198 21.30 -18.21 10.51
N THR A 199 21.99 -17.06 10.50
CA THR A 199 23.28 -16.87 11.17
C THR A 199 23.12 -16.48 12.64
N GLU A 200 21.95 -15.99 13.04
CA GLU A 200 21.61 -15.66 14.43
C GLU A 200 20.42 -16.50 14.89
N LEU A 201 20.62 -17.24 15.98
CA LEU A 201 19.60 -18.12 16.58
C LEU A 201 19.20 -17.50 17.92
N SER A 202 18.15 -16.70 17.94
CA SER A 202 17.62 -16.16 19.20
C SER A 202 17.09 -17.29 20.09
N SER A 203 17.13 -17.09 21.41
CA SER A 203 16.57 -18.07 22.36
C SER A 203 15.08 -18.34 22.12
N GLU A 204 14.32 -17.31 21.72
CA GLU A 204 12.90 -17.43 21.35
C GLU A 204 12.72 -18.36 20.14
N PHE A 205 13.57 -18.22 19.13
CA PHE A 205 13.55 -19.11 17.96
C PHE A 205 13.89 -20.54 18.35
N LEU A 206 14.96 -20.76 19.12
CA LEU A 206 15.38 -22.08 19.57
C LEU A 206 14.32 -22.79 20.43
N LEU A 207 13.59 -22.05 21.27
CA LEU A 207 12.48 -22.57 22.07
C LEU A 207 11.23 -22.88 21.24
N SER A 208 11.02 -22.16 20.13
CA SER A 208 9.92 -22.44 19.18
C SER A 208 10.21 -23.62 18.25
N ALA A 209 11.49 -23.94 18.04
CA ALA A 209 11.90 -25.11 17.30
C ALA A 209 11.78 -26.34 18.22
N ASN A 210 10.97 -27.33 17.81
CA ASN A 210 10.86 -28.58 18.54
C ASN A 210 12.14 -29.42 18.31
N LEU A 211 13.21 -29.11 19.05
CA LEU A 211 14.57 -29.63 18.87
C LEU A 211 14.78 -31.05 19.42
N ILE A 212 13.73 -31.71 19.92
CA ILE A 212 13.84 -33.10 20.40
C ILE A 212 13.78 -34.05 19.19
N GLY A 213 14.93 -34.27 18.57
CA GLY A 213 15.16 -35.35 17.62
C GLY A 213 16.16 -36.36 18.19
N GLY A 214 15.67 -37.53 18.60
CA GLY A 214 16.48 -38.73 18.80
C GLY A 214 17.20 -38.85 20.15
N VAL A 215 16.49 -39.26 21.20
CA VAL A 215 17.12 -40.08 22.25
C VAL A 215 17.22 -41.49 21.68
N ALA A 216 18.39 -41.90 21.20
CA ALA A 216 18.70 -43.31 21.06
C ALA A 216 19.15 -43.79 22.44
N ASP A 217 18.33 -44.61 23.08
CA ASP A 217 18.72 -45.30 24.30
C ASP A 217 19.86 -46.26 23.96
N ALA A 218 21.01 -46.03 24.60
CA ALA A 218 22.18 -46.89 24.52
C ALA A 218 22.27 -47.77 25.78
N THR A 219 21.20 -48.48 26.14
CA THR A 219 21.34 -49.69 26.96
C THR A 219 21.37 -50.92 26.07
N GLY A 220 22.56 -51.21 25.57
CA GLY A 220 22.95 -52.57 25.22
C GLY A 220 23.36 -53.31 26.49
N SER A 221 22.58 -54.33 26.85
CA SER A 221 23.04 -55.58 27.48
C SER A 221 21.89 -56.58 27.46
#